data_AF-A0A1V9G9V2-F1
#
_entry.id   AF-A0A1V9G9V2-F1
#
_cell.length_a   1.000
_cell.length_b   1.000
_cell.length_c   1.000
_cell.angle_alpha   90.00
_cell.angle_beta   90.00
_cell.angle_gamma   90.00
#
_symmetry.space_group_name_H-M   'P 1'
#
loop_
_entity.id
_entity.type
_entity.pdbx_description
1 polymer ?
#
loop_
_entity_poly.entity_id
_entity_poly.type
_entity_poly.pdbx_seq_one_letter_code
_entity_poly.pdbx_strand_id
1 'polypeptide(L)'
;MKNLRFFKMKRTDFAIRTNLFICLGAFIVLIGCKSQDAPAEGLSGNVGDSTRKAQDRLDSLRKTHYLNNDLSIIFLDATSWIMKTQMDLTRAEMAGNKKEMVDSLVINSTKGDTLYLVLRRMYEAGAVYAESYTEKDQYRAMREPDSSKLWLQKYFKESTPKEALKTLDKFQNDVTVINKIVRK
;
A
#
# COMPACT_ATOMS: atom_id res chain seq x y z
N MET A 1 -1.40 40.66 -51.83
CA MET A 1 -0.15 41.16 -51.20
C MET A 1 -0.21 40.77 -49.73
N LYS A 2 0.43 39.67 -49.33
CA LYS A 2 1.70 39.57 -48.57
C LYS A 2 1.67 40.15 -47.14
N ASN A 3 1.71 39.23 -46.17
CA ASN A 3 2.47 39.17 -44.89
C ASN A 3 1.57 38.84 -43.68
N LEU A 4 1.53 37.62 -43.13
CA LEU A 4 2.51 36.81 -42.36
C LEU A 4 2.68 37.20 -40.88
N ARG A 5 2.25 36.25 -40.01
CA ARG A 5 2.71 35.92 -38.63
C ARG A 5 2.36 36.94 -37.53
N PHE A 6 2.01 36.57 -36.30
CA PHE A 6 2.72 35.63 -35.42
C PHE A 6 1.82 35.06 -34.29
N PHE A 7 2.07 33.79 -33.94
CA PHE A 7 1.71 33.11 -32.69
C PHE A 7 2.00 33.96 -31.43
N LYS A 8 1.08 34.00 -30.46
CA LYS A 8 1.39 34.36 -29.07
C LYS A 8 0.67 33.44 -28.07
N MET A 9 1.18 32.22 -27.95
CA MET A 9 1.10 31.45 -26.71
C MET A 9 2.36 31.76 -25.91
N LYS A 10 2.25 32.53 -24.82
CA LYS A 10 3.31 32.64 -23.80
C LYS A 10 2.71 32.92 -22.41
N ARG A 11 2.83 31.89 -21.57
CA ARG A 11 3.19 31.94 -20.14
C ARG A 11 2.11 32.43 -19.16
N THR A 12 1.30 31.50 -18.69
CA THR A 12 0.61 31.61 -17.39
C THR A 12 0.63 30.31 -16.56
N ASP A 13 1.56 29.40 -16.82
CA ASP A 13 1.73 28.14 -16.05
C ASP A 13 3.03 28.11 -15.20
N PHE A 14 3.52 29.27 -14.76
CA PHE A 14 4.75 29.38 -13.95
C PHE A 14 4.54 30.14 -12.62
N ALA A 15 3.34 30.14 -12.05
CA ALA A 15 3.03 30.86 -10.82
C ALA A 15 2.55 29.97 -9.64
N ILE A 16 2.57 28.63 -9.79
CA ILE A 16 2.14 27.69 -8.72
C ILE A 16 3.31 26.79 -8.26
N ARG A 17 4.57 27.22 -8.45
CA ARG A 17 5.75 26.48 -7.98
C ARG A 17 6.58 27.18 -6.91
N THR A 18 6.12 28.32 -6.40
CA THR A 18 6.86 29.12 -5.42
C THR A 18 5.97 29.51 -4.24
N ASN A 19 5.30 28.53 -3.62
CA ASN A 19 4.66 28.75 -2.31
C ASN A 19 4.61 27.51 -1.39
N LEU A 20 5.46 26.52 -1.65
CA LEU A 20 5.52 25.28 -0.85
C LEU A 20 6.91 25.03 -0.23
N PHE A 21 7.65 26.10 0.02
CA PHE A 21 9.01 26.05 0.60
C PHE A 21 9.20 26.87 1.88
N ILE A 22 8.13 27.40 2.49
CA ILE A 22 8.23 28.29 3.68
C ILE A 22 7.71 27.64 4.99
N CYS A 23 7.27 26.38 4.97
CA CYS A 23 6.81 25.70 6.20
C CYS A 23 7.73 24.56 6.70
N LEU A 24 8.98 24.47 6.25
CA LEU A 24 9.94 23.45 6.69
C LEU A 24 11.14 23.99 7.51
N GLY A 25 11.03 25.21 8.05
CA GLY A 25 12.14 25.92 8.71
C GLY A 25 11.93 26.32 10.16
N ALA A 26 11.01 25.69 10.91
CA ALA A 26 10.64 26.12 12.26
C ALA A 26 10.60 24.99 13.32
N PHE A 27 11.37 23.91 13.14
CA PHE A 27 11.49 22.85 14.17
C PHE A 27 12.93 22.40 14.47
N ILE A 28 13.92 23.25 14.17
CA ILE A 28 15.34 23.02 14.52
C ILE A 28 15.87 24.21 15.32
N VAL A 29 15.24 24.55 16.44
CA VAL A 29 15.82 25.44 17.47
C VAL A 29 15.31 25.05 18.87
N LEU A 30 15.63 23.82 19.30
CA LEU A 30 15.64 23.44 20.73
C LEU A 30 16.81 22.49 21.01
N ILE A 31 17.99 22.81 20.47
CA ILE A 31 19.26 22.24 20.92
C ILE A 31 20.11 23.40 21.45
N GLY A 32 20.34 23.40 22.76
CA GLY A 32 21.40 24.18 23.39
C GLY A 32 20.92 25.09 24.52
N CYS A 33 20.91 24.55 25.76
CA CYS A 33 21.78 25.03 26.85
C CYS A 33 21.36 24.44 28.20
N LYS A 34 22.07 23.41 28.63
CA LYS A 34 22.79 23.42 29.93
C LYS A 34 23.75 22.24 29.98
N SER A 35 25.03 22.59 30.03
CA SER A 35 26.18 21.72 30.29
C SER A 35 26.16 21.26 31.75
N GLN A 36 26.23 19.95 31.96
CA GLN A 36 26.86 19.37 33.14
C GLN A 36 27.49 18.04 32.70
N ASP A 37 28.80 17.94 32.91
CA ASP A 37 29.67 16.84 32.52
C ASP A 37 29.32 15.53 33.24
N ALA A 38 29.13 14.46 32.47
CA ALA A 38 29.31 13.04 32.84
C ALA A 38 29.11 12.16 31.57
N PRO A 39 29.75 10.99 31.48
CA PRO A 39 30.28 10.44 30.23
C PRO A 39 29.23 9.78 29.32
N ALA A 40 29.60 9.69 28.04
CA ALA A 40 28.91 8.96 27.00
C ALA A 40 28.65 7.49 27.39
N GLU A 41 27.39 7.13 27.59
CA GLU A 41 26.88 5.76 27.46
C GLU A 41 25.33 5.82 27.32
N GLY A 42 24.78 5.21 26.24
CA GLY A 42 23.44 4.62 26.34
C GLY A 42 22.21 5.27 25.69
N LEU A 43 22.28 6.21 24.73
CA LEU A 43 21.07 6.83 24.13
C LEU A 43 20.80 6.54 22.64
N SER A 44 21.50 5.58 22.05
CA SER A 44 21.18 5.06 20.69
C SER A 44 20.26 3.82 20.71
N GLY A 45 20.02 3.21 21.88
CA GLY A 45 19.35 1.91 22.00
C GLY A 45 17.83 1.92 22.23
N ASN A 46 17.22 3.05 22.63
CA ASN A 46 15.85 3.05 23.19
C ASN A 46 14.71 3.46 22.24
N VAL A 47 15.01 4.08 21.09
CA VAL A 47 13.95 4.49 20.13
C VAL A 47 13.40 3.28 19.37
N GLY A 48 14.26 2.31 19.05
CA GLY A 48 13.85 1.06 18.42
C GLY A 48 13.01 0.16 19.34
N ASP A 49 13.41 0.02 20.60
CA ASP A 49 12.73 -0.89 21.53
C ASP A 49 11.36 -0.35 22.01
N SER A 50 11.21 0.98 22.13
CA SER A 50 9.94 1.62 22.48
C SER A 50 8.92 1.53 21.35
N THR A 51 9.34 1.82 20.10
CA THR A 51 8.49 1.66 18.91
C THR A 51 8.06 0.21 18.72
N ARG A 52 8.98 -0.74 18.95
CA ARG A 52 8.71 -2.18 18.87
C ARG A 52 7.67 -2.64 19.90
N LYS A 53 7.82 -2.24 21.16
CA LYS A 53 6.85 -2.56 22.23
C LYS A 53 5.46 -1.97 21.96
N ALA A 54 5.40 -0.76 21.40
CA ALA A 54 4.12 -0.15 21.01
C ALA A 54 3.44 -0.96 19.89
N GLN A 55 4.22 -1.39 18.90
CA GLN A 55 3.71 -2.19 17.80
C GLN A 55 3.22 -3.58 18.26
N ASP A 56 3.94 -4.24 19.16
CA ASP A 56 3.51 -5.54 19.72
C ASP A 56 2.21 -5.43 20.51
N ARG A 57 2.00 -4.32 21.23
CA ARG A 57 0.73 -4.03 21.92
C ARG A 57 -0.42 -3.76 20.94
N LEU A 58 -0.15 -3.05 19.85
CA LEU A 58 -1.15 -2.85 18.79
C LEU A 58 -1.50 -4.17 18.10
N ASP A 59 -0.49 -4.99 17.80
CA ASP A 59 -0.68 -6.30 17.20
C ASP A 59 -1.48 -7.22 18.14
N SER A 60 -1.22 -7.21 19.46
CA SER A 60 -1.98 -8.01 20.42
C SER A 60 -3.44 -7.58 20.53
N LEU A 61 -3.72 -6.27 20.58
CA LEU A 61 -5.09 -5.74 20.54
C LEU A 61 -5.82 -6.12 19.25
N ARG A 62 -5.12 -6.08 18.10
CA ARG A 62 -5.67 -6.52 16.81
C ARG A 62 -5.95 -8.02 16.79
N LYS A 63 -5.09 -8.86 17.38
CA LYS A 63 -5.36 -10.30 17.52
C LYS A 63 -6.65 -10.53 18.28
N THR A 64 -6.88 -9.85 19.39
CA THR A 64 -8.14 -9.95 20.13
C THR A 64 -9.35 -9.52 19.28
N HIS A 65 -9.22 -8.45 18.50
CA HIS A 65 -10.27 -8.02 17.58
C HIS A 65 -10.56 -9.05 16.47
N TYR A 66 -9.54 -9.71 15.93
CA TYR A 66 -9.68 -10.77 14.93
C TYR A 66 -10.11 -12.12 15.53
N LEU A 67 -9.89 -12.39 16.81
CA LEU A 67 -10.50 -13.56 17.46
C LEU A 67 -12.02 -13.36 17.64
N ASN A 68 -12.45 -12.11 17.81
CA ASN A 68 -13.86 -11.74 17.95
C ASN A 68 -14.61 -11.59 16.62
N ASN A 69 -13.89 -11.40 15.50
CA ASN A 69 -14.44 -11.35 14.14
C ASN A 69 -13.94 -12.53 13.34
N ASP A 70 -14.81 -13.35 12.76
CA ASP A 70 -14.43 -14.61 12.12
C ASP A 70 -13.35 -14.42 11.03
N LEU A 71 -12.09 -14.70 11.39
CA LEU A 71 -10.90 -14.61 10.51
C LEU A 71 -11.10 -15.38 9.21
N SER A 72 -11.91 -16.43 9.25
CA SER A 72 -12.31 -17.22 8.08
C SER A 72 -12.96 -16.36 6.99
N ILE A 73 -13.73 -15.33 7.37
CA ILE A 73 -14.40 -14.42 6.44
C ILE A 73 -13.38 -13.60 5.65
N ILE A 74 -12.29 -13.16 6.29
CA ILE A 74 -11.25 -12.36 5.61
C ILE A 74 -10.64 -13.15 4.45
N PHE A 75 -10.32 -14.43 4.66
CA PHE A 75 -9.73 -15.28 3.63
C PHE A 75 -10.74 -15.71 2.57
N LEU A 76 -11.99 -15.94 2.96
CA LEU A 76 -13.08 -16.24 2.03
C LEU A 76 -13.36 -15.05 1.11
N ASP A 77 -13.44 -13.84 1.66
CA ASP A 77 -13.65 -12.61 0.90
C ASP A 77 -12.49 -12.35 -0.06
N ALA A 78 -11.24 -12.44 0.42
CA ALA A 78 -10.06 -12.28 -0.43
C ALA A 78 -10.07 -13.26 -1.59
N THR A 79 -10.29 -14.55 -1.33
CA THR A 79 -10.38 -15.59 -2.37
C THR A 79 -11.51 -15.28 -3.36
N SER A 80 -12.70 -14.94 -2.87
CA SER A 80 -13.86 -14.66 -3.72
C SER A 80 -13.61 -13.49 -4.67
N TRP A 81 -13.03 -12.40 -4.18
CA TRP A 81 -12.75 -11.22 -5.00
C TRP A 81 -11.56 -11.41 -5.94
N ILE A 82 -10.54 -12.18 -5.56
CA ILE A 82 -9.48 -12.60 -6.48
C ILE A 82 -10.10 -13.38 -7.64
N MET A 83 -10.89 -14.43 -7.36
CA MET A 83 -11.52 -15.26 -8.39
C MET A 83 -12.46 -14.45 -9.30
N LYS A 84 -13.29 -13.56 -8.73
CA LYS A 84 -14.15 -12.67 -9.52
C LYS A 84 -13.35 -11.75 -10.46
N THR A 85 -12.17 -11.30 -10.03
CA THR A 85 -11.31 -10.44 -10.84
C THR A 85 -10.58 -11.27 -11.91
N GLN A 86 -10.11 -12.47 -11.57
CA GLN A 86 -9.53 -13.42 -12.52
C GLN A 86 -10.51 -13.74 -13.65
N MET A 87 -11.78 -14.04 -13.34
CA MET A 87 -12.81 -14.31 -14.35
C MET A 87 -12.98 -13.18 -15.36
N ASP A 88 -12.99 -11.93 -14.91
CA ASP A 88 -13.11 -10.78 -15.81
C ASP A 88 -11.85 -10.57 -16.65
N LEU A 89 -10.67 -10.75 -16.05
CA LEU A 89 -9.40 -10.62 -16.76
C LEU A 89 -9.18 -11.74 -17.77
N THR A 90 -9.61 -12.97 -17.50
CA THR A 90 -9.58 -14.07 -18.47
C THR A 90 -10.47 -13.76 -19.68
N ARG A 91 -11.66 -13.19 -19.46
CA ARG A 91 -12.51 -12.72 -20.58
C ARG A 91 -11.83 -11.60 -21.37
N ALA A 92 -11.20 -10.64 -20.68
CA ALA A 92 -10.46 -9.56 -21.31
C ALA A 92 -9.21 -10.03 -22.08
N GLU A 93 -8.52 -11.05 -21.58
CA GLU A 93 -7.42 -11.71 -22.26
C GLU A 93 -7.90 -12.29 -23.59
N MET A 94 -8.98 -13.07 -23.58
CA MET A 94 -9.59 -13.65 -24.78
C MET A 94 -10.12 -12.59 -25.77
N ALA A 95 -10.57 -11.44 -25.26
CA ALA A 95 -11.12 -10.36 -26.08
C ALA A 95 -10.06 -9.47 -26.74
N GLY A 96 -8.78 -9.63 -26.41
CA GLY A 96 -7.69 -8.90 -27.08
C GLY A 96 -6.52 -8.51 -26.18
N ASN A 97 -6.53 -8.85 -24.89
CA ASN A 97 -5.41 -8.71 -23.96
C ASN A 97 -4.77 -7.30 -23.94
N LYS A 98 -5.61 -6.25 -23.96
CA LYS A 98 -5.16 -4.86 -24.04
C LYS A 98 -5.01 -4.25 -22.64
N LYS A 99 -3.97 -3.44 -22.41
CA LYS A 99 -3.68 -2.82 -21.11
C LYS A 99 -4.83 -1.97 -20.59
N GLU A 100 -5.51 -1.26 -21.48
CA GLU A 100 -6.64 -0.38 -21.16
C GLU A 100 -7.82 -1.15 -20.54
N MET A 101 -7.91 -2.46 -20.78
CA MET A 101 -8.91 -3.31 -20.13
C MET A 101 -8.60 -3.49 -18.64
N VAL A 102 -7.33 -3.58 -18.24
CA VAL A 102 -6.94 -3.65 -16.81
C VAL A 102 -7.23 -2.33 -16.11
N ASP A 103 -6.96 -1.20 -16.78
CA ASP A 103 -7.27 0.12 -16.25
C ASP A 103 -8.77 0.29 -15.96
N SER A 104 -9.63 -0.23 -16.83
CA SER A 104 -11.08 -0.16 -16.68
C SER A 104 -11.64 -1.19 -15.68
N LEU A 105 -11.19 -2.45 -15.76
CA LEU A 105 -11.76 -3.56 -14.99
C LEU A 105 -11.19 -3.67 -13.57
N VAL A 106 -10.00 -3.10 -13.34
CA VAL A 106 -9.29 -3.19 -12.07
C VAL A 106 -9.06 -1.80 -11.51
N ILE A 107 -8.20 -0.98 -12.12
CA ILE A 107 -7.69 0.24 -11.49
C ILE A 107 -8.76 1.32 -11.27
N ASN A 108 -9.67 1.52 -12.23
CA ASN A 108 -10.72 2.53 -12.17
C ASN A 108 -12.10 1.89 -12.01
N SER A 109 -12.21 0.87 -11.14
CA SER A 109 -13.46 0.15 -10.89
C SER A 109 -13.73 -0.04 -9.41
N THR A 110 -15.02 -0.06 -9.04
CA THR A 110 -15.47 -0.41 -7.68
C THR A 110 -15.07 -1.84 -7.31
N LYS A 111 -14.96 -2.74 -8.30
CA LYS A 111 -14.48 -4.11 -8.09
C LYS A 111 -13.02 -4.12 -7.64
N GLY A 112 -12.17 -3.33 -8.29
CA GLY A 112 -10.77 -3.16 -7.89
C GLY A 112 -10.63 -2.52 -6.51
N ASP A 113 -11.45 -1.51 -6.20
CA ASP A 113 -11.48 -0.91 -4.86
C ASP A 113 -11.81 -1.96 -3.79
N THR A 114 -12.79 -2.83 -4.08
CA THR A 114 -13.15 -3.91 -3.15
C THR A 114 -12.06 -4.96 -3.03
N LEU A 115 -11.44 -5.35 -4.16
CA LEU A 115 -10.28 -6.25 -4.18
C LEU A 115 -9.15 -5.72 -3.29
N TYR A 116 -8.83 -4.44 -3.42
CA TYR A 116 -7.85 -3.77 -2.55
C TYR A 116 -8.22 -3.90 -1.07
N LEU A 117 -9.46 -3.57 -0.70
CA LEU A 117 -9.90 -3.57 0.69
C LEU A 117 -9.78 -4.96 1.34
N VAL A 118 -10.18 -6.02 0.63
CA VAL A 118 -10.11 -7.39 1.16
C VAL A 118 -8.67 -7.90 1.24
N LEU A 119 -7.83 -7.61 0.23
CA LEU A 119 -6.41 -7.95 0.25
C LEU A 119 -5.67 -7.20 1.36
N ARG A 120 -5.99 -5.92 1.58
CA ARG A 120 -5.44 -5.14 2.68
C ARG A 120 -5.74 -5.80 4.02
N ARG A 121 -6.99 -6.16 4.30
CA ARG A 121 -7.38 -6.86 5.54
C ARG A 121 -6.66 -8.20 5.70
N MET A 122 -6.49 -8.95 4.62
CA MET A 122 -5.72 -10.19 4.62
C MET A 122 -4.25 -9.94 5.00
N TYR A 123 -3.59 -8.96 4.40
CA TYR A 123 -2.20 -8.60 4.74
C TYR A 123 -2.09 -8.00 6.16
N GLU A 124 -3.15 -7.37 6.69
CA GLU A 124 -3.20 -6.94 8.10
C GLU A 124 -3.20 -8.14 9.03
N ALA A 125 -3.99 -9.17 8.74
CA ALA A 125 -3.95 -10.42 9.47
C ALA A 125 -2.56 -11.07 9.38
N GLY A 126 -1.93 -11.11 8.19
CA GLY A 126 -0.57 -11.60 8.04
C GLY A 126 0.44 -10.86 8.92
N ALA A 127 0.41 -9.52 8.91
CA ALA A 127 1.31 -8.70 9.72
C ALA A 127 1.09 -8.87 11.24
N VAL A 128 -0.13 -9.22 11.65
CA VAL A 128 -0.47 -9.42 13.06
C VAL A 128 -0.04 -10.80 13.55
N TYR A 129 -0.23 -11.85 12.74
CA TYR A 129 -0.01 -13.24 13.17
C TYR A 129 1.36 -13.81 12.80
N ALA A 130 2.12 -13.19 11.88
CA ALA A 130 3.47 -13.64 11.55
C ALA A 130 4.40 -13.67 12.76
N GLU A 131 5.26 -14.69 12.81
CA GLU A 131 6.19 -14.95 13.92
C GLU A 131 7.42 -14.03 13.83
N SER A 132 7.96 -13.84 12.62
CA SER A 132 9.18 -13.04 12.42
C SER A 132 8.88 -11.58 12.07
N TYR A 133 9.69 -10.65 12.60
CA TYR A 133 9.57 -9.23 12.27
C TYR A 133 9.72 -8.93 10.77
N THR A 134 10.60 -9.67 10.09
CA THR A 134 10.80 -9.54 8.65
C THR A 134 9.52 -9.84 7.88
N GLU A 135 8.81 -10.92 8.21
CA GLU A 135 7.51 -11.25 7.58
C GLU A 135 6.44 -10.21 7.92
N LYS A 136 6.40 -9.75 9.18
CA LYS A 136 5.48 -8.67 9.58
C LYS A 136 5.67 -7.42 8.72
N ASP A 137 6.92 -7.00 8.51
CA ASP A 137 7.23 -5.80 7.73
C ASP A 137 6.96 -5.99 6.23
N GLN A 138 7.20 -7.19 5.69
CA GLN A 138 6.78 -7.54 4.33
C GLN A 138 5.26 -7.40 4.15
N TYR A 139 4.46 -7.97 5.04
CA TYR A 139 3.00 -7.85 4.97
C TYR A 139 2.52 -6.42 5.18
N ARG A 140 3.20 -5.63 6.03
CA ARG A 140 2.92 -4.19 6.15
C ARG A 140 3.17 -3.45 4.85
N ALA A 141 4.30 -3.68 4.20
CA ALA A 141 4.65 -3.06 2.92
C ALA A 141 3.71 -3.46 1.78
N MET A 142 3.10 -4.64 1.85
CA MET A 142 2.10 -5.10 0.88
C MET A 142 0.77 -4.34 0.97
N ARG A 143 0.49 -3.62 2.08
CA ARG A 143 -0.73 -2.81 2.23
C ARG A 143 -0.59 -1.38 1.72
N GLU A 144 0.65 -0.91 1.59
CA GLU A 144 0.94 0.45 1.21
C GLU A 144 0.91 0.64 -0.31
N PRO A 145 0.36 1.77 -0.82
CA PRO A 145 -0.23 2.88 -0.08
C PRO A 145 -1.70 2.67 0.35
N ASP A 146 -2.17 3.49 1.28
CA ASP A 146 -3.55 3.47 1.83
C ASP A 146 -4.67 3.90 0.86
N SER A 147 -4.30 4.42 -0.32
CA SER A 147 -5.25 4.74 -1.39
C SER A 147 -5.45 3.53 -2.29
N SER A 148 -6.69 3.07 -2.44
CA SER A 148 -7.04 1.94 -3.32
C SER A 148 -6.50 2.14 -4.74
N LYS A 149 -6.73 3.32 -5.33
CA LYS A 149 -6.27 3.64 -6.68
C LYS A 149 -4.74 3.58 -6.82
N LEU A 150 -4.00 4.18 -5.89
CA LEU A 150 -2.53 4.16 -5.94
C LEU A 150 -1.98 2.75 -5.70
N TRP A 151 -2.62 1.99 -4.82
CA TRP A 151 -2.26 0.60 -4.57
C TRP A 151 -2.50 -0.26 -5.81
N LEU A 152 -3.67 -0.17 -6.44
CA LEU A 152 -3.97 -0.89 -7.67
C LEU A 152 -3.00 -0.50 -8.79
N GLN A 153 -2.65 0.78 -8.91
CA GLN A 153 -1.62 1.22 -9.85
C GLN A 153 -0.24 0.62 -9.55
N LYS A 154 0.16 0.48 -8.28
CA LYS A 154 1.44 -0.16 -7.91
C LYS A 154 1.54 -1.59 -8.43
N TYR A 155 0.44 -2.35 -8.49
CA TYR A 155 0.47 -3.77 -8.87
C TYR A 155 0.00 -4.07 -10.30
N PHE A 156 -0.82 -3.20 -10.89
CA PHE A 156 -1.50 -3.49 -12.17
C PHE A 156 -1.25 -2.44 -13.25
N LYS A 157 -0.63 -1.30 -12.94
CA LYS A 157 -0.38 -0.27 -13.96
C LYS A 157 0.50 -0.85 -15.07
N GLU A 158 0.21 -0.47 -16.31
CA GLU A 158 0.88 -0.98 -17.52
C GLU A 158 0.72 -2.48 -17.75
N SER A 159 -0.03 -3.21 -16.93
CA SER A 159 -0.21 -4.65 -17.12
C SER A 159 -1.26 -4.94 -18.19
N THR A 160 -0.98 -5.92 -19.03
CA THR A 160 -2.02 -6.60 -19.83
C THR A 160 -2.87 -7.53 -18.94
N PRO A 161 -4.08 -7.92 -19.35
CA PRO A 161 -4.89 -8.90 -18.61
C PRO A 161 -4.13 -10.18 -18.24
N LYS A 162 -3.31 -10.71 -19.15
CA LYS A 162 -2.46 -11.87 -18.91
C LYS A 162 -1.43 -11.66 -17.79
N GLU A 163 -0.83 -10.48 -17.71
CA GLU A 163 0.12 -10.14 -16.64
C GLU A 163 -0.60 -9.89 -15.31
N ALA A 164 -1.75 -9.21 -15.36
CA ALA A 164 -2.59 -8.99 -14.20
C ALA A 164 -3.08 -10.32 -13.58
N LEU A 165 -3.38 -11.34 -14.39
CA LEU A 165 -3.71 -12.69 -13.92
C LEU A 165 -2.56 -13.30 -13.10
N LYS A 166 -1.31 -13.19 -13.54
CA LYS A 166 -0.14 -13.66 -12.77
C LYS A 166 -0.01 -12.95 -11.42
N THR A 167 -0.29 -11.65 -11.39
CA THR A 167 -0.32 -10.88 -10.14
C THR A 167 -1.41 -11.39 -9.20
N LEU A 168 -2.60 -11.71 -9.72
CA LEU A 168 -3.69 -12.31 -8.93
C LEU A 168 -3.34 -13.71 -8.42
N ASP A 169 -2.63 -14.52 -9.20
CA ASP A 169 -2.16 -15.85 -8.76
C ASP A 169 -1.19 -15.73 -7.58
N LYS A 170 -0.31 -14.72 -7.59
CA LYS A 170 0.54 -14.41 -6.45
C LYS A 170 -0.29 -14.07 -5.22
N PHE A 171 -1.31 -13.21 -5.36
CA PHE A 171 -2.20 -12.88 -4.23
C PHE A 171 -2.97 -14.09 -3.72
N GLN A 172 -3.40 -15.00 -4.60
CA GLN A 172 -4.05 -16.25 -4.20
C GLN A 172 -3.10 -17.17 -3.41
N ASN A 173 -1.82 -17.22 -3.79
CA ASN A 173 -0.82 -17.92 -3.00
C ASN A 173 -0.60 -17.24 -1.64
N ASP A 174 -0.55 -15.91 -1.59
CA ASP A 174 -0.43 -15.15 -0.34
C ASP A 174 -1.61 -15.43 0.61
N VAL A 175 -2.86 -15.52 0.09
CA VAL A 175 -4.03 -15.97 0.87
C VAL A 175 -3.75 -17.31 1.54
N THR A 176 -3.22 -18.27 0.77
CA THR A 176 -2.96 -19.63 1.25
C THR A 176 -1.89 -19.65 2.34
N VAL A 177 -0.80 -18.88 2.14
CA VAL A 177 0.31 -18.79 3.10
C VAL A 177 -0.16 -18.10 4.39
N ILE A 178 -0.83 -16.95 4.29
CA ILE A 178 -1.26 -16.18 5.46
C ILE A 178 -2.33 -16.95 6.24
N ASN A 179 -3.27 -17.61 5.58
CA ASN A 179 -4.28 -18.44 6.26
C ASN A 179 -3.63 -19.58 7.06
N LYS A 180 -2.54 -20.18 6.55
CA LYS A 180 -1.76 -21.17 7.31
C LYS A 180 -1.11 -20.55 8.54
N ILE A 181 -0.53 -19.35 8.42
CA ILE A 181 0.07 -18.63 9.56
C ILE A 181 -0.99 -18.33 10.63
N VAL A 182 -2.17 -17.87 10.23
CA VAL A 182 -3.24 -17.47 11.15
C VAL A 182 -3.89 -18.66 11.87
N ARG A 183 -3.90 -19.85 11.26
CA ARG A 183 -4.49 -21.07 11.83
C ARG A 183 -3.57 -21.88 12.74
N LYS A 184 -2.29 -21.50 12.86
CA LYS A 184 -1.36 -22.09 13.82
C LYS A 184 -1.71 -21.66 15.24
#